data_AF-A0A920QZB4-F1
#
_entry.id   AF-A0A920QZB4-F1
#
_cell.length_a   1.000
_cell.length_b   1.000
_cell.length_c   1.000
_cell.angle_alpha   90.00
_cell.angle_beta   90.00
_cell.angle_gamma   90.00
#
_symmetry.space_group_name_H-M   'P 1'
#
loop_
_entity.id
_entity.type
_entity.pdbx_description
1 polymer ?
#
loop_
_entity_poly.entity_id
_entity_poly.type
_entity_poly.pdbx_seq_one_letter_code
_entity_poly.pdbx_strand_id
1 'polypeptide(L)'
;MSPHHQPELRKVAERHPDLDILCHHMSGLRAHGDDARANLKVVTESSKLPNIFLKLSGFHYLTNTEWNFPYSDTQWVYKECYEAFSTNMCWGSDFPVVKKSMTHLQSIEAFRTHCDFISEPDKKAIMGGTLNSLLDKTRSVNK
;
A
#
# COMPACT_ATOMS: atom_id res chain seq x y z
N MET A 1 -6.21 2.00 8.86
CA MET A 1 -6.47 3.44 8.60
C MET A 1 -7.42 3.50 7.42
N SER A 2 -8.43 4.37 7.44
CA SER A 2 -9.45 4.43 6.38
C SER A 2 -9.27 5.69 5.53
N PRO A 3 -9.86 5.76 4.32
CA PRO A 3 -9.63 6.87 3.39
C PRO A 3 -9.95 8.25 3.98
N HIS A 4 -11.02 8.36 4.78
CA HIS A 4 -11.43 9.62 5.40
C HIS A 4 -10.44 10.20 6.43
N HIS A 5 -9.47 9.40 6.92
CA HIS A 5 -8.41 9.91 7.80
C HIS A 5 -7.27 10.62 7.04
N GLN A 6 -7.16 10.42 5.72
CA GLN A 6 -6.05 10.93 4.91
C GLN A 6 -5.90 12.46 4.95
N PRO A 7 -6.97 13.28 4.91
CA PRO A 7 -6.84 14.73 5.00
C PRO A 7 -6.15 15.20 6.29
N GLU A 8 -6.50 14.62 7.43
CA GLU A 8 -5.87 14.97 8.71
C GLU A 8 -4.44 14.42 8.81
N LEU A 9 -4.20 13.25 8.24
CA LEU A 9 -2.85 12.67 8.17
C LEU A 9 -1.89 13.56 7.37
N ARG A 10 -2.34 14.13 6.25
CA ARG A 10 -1.55 15.08 5.46
C ARG A 10 -1.13 16.29 6.29
N LYS A 11 -2.04 16.84 7.11
CA LYS A 11 -1.68 17.95 8.01
C LYS A 11 -0.62 17.56 9.04
N VAL A 12 -0.62 16.30 9.51
CA VAL A 12 0.44 15.79 10.40
C VAL A 12 1.76 15.67 9.65
N ALA A 13 1.74 15.09 8.45
CA ALA A 13 2.92 14.95 7.59
C ALA A 13 3.56 16.30 7.24
N GLU A 14 2.76 17.32 6.93
CA GLU A 14 3.21 18.68 6.64
C GLU A 14 3.85 19.36 7.86
N ARG A 15 3.28 19.16 9.06
CA ARG A 15 3.82 19.72 10.31
C ARG A 15 5.09 19.01 10.79
N HIS A 16 5.27 17.75 10.41
CA HIS A 16 6.37 16.92 10.85
C HIS A 16 7.04 16.25 9.64
N PRO A 17 7.77 17.01 8.80
CA PRO A 17 8.34 16.50 7.55
C PRO A 17 9.38 15.39 7.76
N ASP A 18 10.00 15.32 8.94
CA ASP A 18 10.96 14.27 9.30
C ASP A 18 10.31 12.99 9.85
N LEU A 19 9.00 13.00 10.08
CA LEU A 19 8.24 11.83 10.49
C LEU A 19 7.75 11.07 9.26
N ASP A 20 8.35 9.91 9.00
CA ASP A 20 7.87 8.99 7.97
C ASP A 20 6.60 8.27 8.45
N ILE A 21 5.55 8.29 7.62
CA ILE A 21 4.21 7.74 7.92
C ILE A 21 3.86 6.64 6.94
N LEU A 22 3.75 5.40 7.42
CA LEU A 22 3.29 4.26 6.61
C LEU A 22 1.78 4.02 6.79
N CYS A 23 1.01 4.28 5.74
CA CYS A 23 -0.42 4.00 5.71
C CYS A 23 -0.69 2.50 5.48
N HIS A 24 -1.26 1.83 6.48
CA HIS A 24 -1.49 0.38 6.44
C HIS A 24 -2.64 -0.06 5.51
N HIS A 25 -2.47 -1.23 4.88
CA HIS A 25 -3.50 -1.99 4.14
C HIS A 25 -4.21 -1.17 3.07
N MET A 26 -3.44 -0.56 2.17
CA MET A 26 -3.97 0.32 1.11
C MET A 26 -4.90 1.41 1.64
N SER A 27 -4.67 1.88 2.89
CA SER A 27 -5.51 2.86 3.57
C SER A 27 -7.00 2.49 3.64
N GLY A 28 -7.32 1.19 3.69
CA GLY A 28 -8.70 0.71 3.80
C GLY A 28 -9.52 0.93 2.53
N LEU A 29 -8.86 1.07 1.37
CA LEU A 29 -9.54 1.13 0.08
C LEU A 29 -10.35 -0.13 -0.19
N ARG A 30 -11.37 0.02 -1.05
CA ARG A 30 -12.19 -1.06 -1.61
C ARG A 30 -12.12 -0.96 -3.13
N ALA A 31 -12.19 -2.11 -3.81
CA ALA A 31 -12.24 -2.18 -5.27
C ALA A 31 -13.67 -2.08 -5.84
N HIS A 32 -14.66 -2.11 -4.95
CA HIS A 32 -16.09 -2.11 -5.27
C HIS A 32 -16.83 -1.14 -4.36
N GLY A 33 -18.00 -0.68 -4.81
CA GLY A 33 -18.85 0.30 -4.11
C GLY A 33 -18.80 1.68 -4.76
N ASP A 34 -19.86 2.45 -4.58
CA ASP A 34 -20.05 3.75 -5.23
C ASP A 34 -18.98 4.78 -4.83
N ASP A 35 -18.41 4.64 -3.64
CA ASP A 35 -17.38 5.51 -3.09
C ASP A 35 -15.94 5.09 -3.43
N ALA A 36 -15.73 3.94 -4.08
CA ALA A 36 -14.40 3.36 -4.32
C ALA A 36 -13.45 4.32 -5.05
N ARG A 37 -13.92 4.96 -6.13
CA ARG A 37 -13.14 5.93 -6.91
C ARG A 37 -12.88 7.23 -6.13
N ALA A 38 -13.86 7.73 -5.39
CA ALA A 38 -13.70 8.93 -4.57
C ALA A 38 -12.67 8.70 -3.44
N ASN A 39 -12.76 7.55 -2.76
CA ASN A 39 -11.82 7.15 -1.72
C ASN A 39 -10.41 6.95 -2.26
N LEU A 40 -10.27 6.34 -3.45
CA LEU A 40 -8.97 6.21 -4.10
C LEU A 40 -8.31 7.56 -4.31
N LYS A 41 -9.04 8.54 -4.86
CA LYS A 41 -8.52 9.91 -5.04
C LYS A 41 -8.08 10.54 -3.72
N VAL A 42 -8.82 10.33 -2.63
CA VAL A 42 -8.47 10.85 -1.31
C VAL A 42 -7.16 10.26 -0.78
N VAL A 43 -6.90 8.98 -1.05
CA VAL A 43 -5.67 8.27 -0.65
C VAL A 43 -4.49 8.65 -1.56
N THR A 44 -4.67 8.67 -2.88
CA THR A 44 -3.59 9.00 -3.82
C THR A 44 -3.14 10.46 -3.72
N GLU A 45 -4.03 11.37 -3.30
CA GLU A 45 -3.63 12.76 -3.00
C GLU A 45 -2.51 12.84 -1.95
N SER A 46 -2.42 11.87 -1.03
CA SER A 46 -1.35 11.81 -0.03
C SER A 46 0.02 11.45 -0.61
N SER A 47 0.11 10.95 -1.85
CA SER A 47 1.40 10.66 -2.49
C SER A 47 2.20 11.91 -2.83
N LYS A 48 1.56 13.10 -2.81
CA LYS A 48 2.21 14.39 -3.00
C LYS A 48 3.15 14.79 -1.86
N LEU A 49 3.05 14.13 -0.70
CA LEU A 49 3.90 14.38 0.45
C LEU A 49 5.01 13.31 0.52
N PRO A 50 6.29 13.70 0.61
CA PRO A 50 7.42 12.78 0.47
C PRO A 50 7.59 11.82 1.67
N ASN A 51 6.97 12.14 2.81
CA ASN A 51 7.03 11.36 4.04
C ASN A 51 5.77 10.49 4.27
N ILE A 52 4.88 10.36 3.28
CA ILE A 52 3.76 9.40 3.32
C ILE A 52 4.03 8.22 2.39
N PHE A 53 3.98 7.03 2.97
CA PHE A 53 4.16 5.76 2.30
C PHE A 53 2.86 4.96 2.34
N LEU A 54 2.65 4.08 1.36
CA LEU A 54 1.48 3.20 1.32
C LEU A 54 1.89 1.73 1.42
N LYS A 55 1.30 1.01 2.38
CA LYS A 55 1.54 -0.42 2.52
C LYS A 55 0.77 -1.19 1.46
N LEU A 56 1.50 -1.79 0.52
CA LEU A 56 0.98 -2.73 -0.48
C LEU A 56 0.69 -4.07 0.20
N SER A 57 -0.54 -4.21 0.67
CA SER A 57 -1.01 -5.43 1.32
C SER A 57 -2.52 -5.55 1.20
N GLY A 58 -3.09 -6.63 1.72
CA GLY A 58 -4.52 -6.68 1.98
C GLY A 58 -5.43 -6.81 0.75
N PHE A 59 -5.00 -7.52 -0.31
CA PHE A 59 -5.84 -7.77 -1.49
C PHE A 59 -7.25 -8.29 -1.13
N HIS A 60 -7.32 -9.14 -0.11
CA HIS A 60 -8.56 -9.68 0.43
C HIS A 60 -9.48 -8.64 1.10
N TYR A 61 -8.97 -7.48 1.53
CA TYR A 61 -9.79 -6.37 2.02
C TYR A 61 -10.39 -5.53 0.90
N LEU A 62 -9.87 -5.57 -0.33
CA LEU A 62 -10.37 -4.72 -1.41
C LEU A 62 -11.51 -5.38 -2.17
N THR A 63 -11.48 -6.70 -2.28
CA THR A 63 -12.47 -7.50 -3.00
C THR A 63 -13.77 -7.68 -2.20
N ASN A 64 -14.84 -8.02 -2.91
CA ASN A 64 -16.08 -8.56 -2.34
C ASN A 64 -16.12 -10.11 -2.37
N THR A 65 -15.09 -10.75 -2.92
CA THR A 65 -15.03 -12.21 -3.12
C THR A 65 -13.87 -12.80 -2.32
N GLU A 66 -14.17 -13.59 -1.29
CA GLU A 66 -13.15 -14.31 -0.52
C GLU A 66 -12.49 -15.42 -1.35
N TRP A 67 -11.25 -15.81 -1.00
CA TRP A 67 -10.50 -16.89 -1.66
C TRP A 67 -10.34 -16.73 -3.18
N ASN A 68 -10.34 -15.48 -3.66
CA ASN A 68 -10.33 -15.16 -5.08
C ASN A 68 -8.92 -14.94 -5.65
N PHE A 69 -7.92 -15.72 -5.25
CA PHE A 69 -6.55 -15.56 -5.79
C PHE A 69 -6.57 -15.63 -7.34
N PRO A 70 -5.97 -14.66 -8.07
CA PRO A 70 -4.99 -13.66 -7.60
C PRO A 70 -5.58 -12.27 -7.27
N TYR A 71 -6.88 -12.16 -7.05
CA TYR A 71 -7.60 -10.92 -6.73
C TYR A 71 -7.59 -9.91 -7.89
N SER A 72 -7.77 -10.40 -9.11
CA SER A 72 -7.74 -9.60 -10.35
C SER A 72 -8.74 -8.44 -10.33
N ASP A 73 -9.87 -8.60 -9.64
CA ASP A 73 -10.90 -7.56 -9.48
C ASP A 73 -10.41 -6.34 -8.67
N THR A 74 -9.30 -6.47 -7.94
CA THR A 74 -8.70 -5.40 -7.13
C THR A 74 -7.54 -4.69 -7.82
N GLN A 75 -6.98 -5.28 -8.88
CA GLN A 75 -5.71 -4.83 -9.47
C GLN A 75 -5.73 -3.38 -9.96
N TRP A 76 -6.89 -2.88 -10.40
CA TRP A 76 -7.02 -1.49 -10.84
C TRP A 76 -6.70 -0.49 -9.71
N VAL A 77 -7.07 -0.80 -8.46
CA VAL A 77 -6.74 0.04 -7.29
C VAL A 77 -5.25 0.04 -7.03
N TYR A 78 -4.62 -1.14 -7.07
CA TYR A 78 -3.18 -1.28 -6.88
C TYR A 78 -2.39 -0.56 -7.98
N LYS A 79 -2.85 -0.63 -9.22
CA LYS A 79 -2.26 0.09 -10.35
C LYS A 79 -2.31 1.60 -10.17
N GLU A 80 -3.47 2.16 -9.91
CA GLU A 80 -3.61 3.61 -9.72
C GLU A 80 -2.87 4.10 -8.45
N CYS A 81 -2.82 3.30 -7.39
CA CYS A 81 -1.96 3.60 -6.24
C CYS A 81 -0.48 3.56 -6.59
N TYR A 82 -0.02 2.59 -7.37
CA TYR A 82 1.37 2.53 -7.84
C TYR A 82 1.71 3.70 -8.77
N GLU A 83 0.81 4.10 -9.67
CA GLU A 83 1.01 5.28 -10.52
C GLU A 83 1.15 6.57 -9.69
N ALA A 84 0.49 6.65 -8.52
CA ALA A 84 0.57 7.81 -7.63
C ALA A 84 1.77 7.77 -6.67
N PHE A 85 2.06 6.63 -6.03
CA PHE A 85 3.09 6.49 -4.99
C PHE A 85 4.43 5.96 -5.52
N SER A 86 4.44 5.30 -6.67
CA SER A 86 5.62 4.65 -7.24
C SER A 86 6.33 3.76 -6.20
N THR A 87 7.63 3.94 -6.00
CA THR A 87 8.44 3.18 -5.03
C THR A 87 8.22 3.60 -3.57
N ASN A 88 7.40 4.62 -3.27
CA ASN A 88 6.94 4.94 -1.90
C ASN A 88 5.84 3.99 -1.40
N MET A 89 5.90 2.74 -1.83
CA MET A 89 5.06 1.66 -1.33
C MET A 89 5.91 0.60 -0.64
N CYS A 90 5.33 -0.08 0.36
CA CYS A 90 5.99 -1.14 1.10
C CYS A 90 5.11 -2.40 1.12
N TRP A 91 5.59 -3.51 0.58
CA TRP A 91 4.86 -4.77 0.61
C TRP A 91 4.73 -5.31 2.05
N GLY A 92 3.62 -5.99 2.33
CA GLY A 92 3.51 -6.84 3.52
C GLY A 92 2.40 -7.88 3.41
N SER A 93 2.62 -9.06 3.99
CA SER A 93 1.70 -10.20 3.84
C SER A 93 0.35 -10.02 4.56
N ASP A 94 0.29 -9.20 5.61
CA ASP A 94 -0.85 -9.14 6.55
C ASP A 94 -1.10 -10.46 7.32
N PHE A 95 -0.05 -11.25 7.53
CA PHE A 95 -0.11 -12.41 8.41
C PHE A 95 -0.33 -11.99 9.88
N PRO A 96 -1.17 -12.71 10.67
CA PRO A 96 -1.90 -13.93 10.32
C PRO A 96 -3.29 -13.72 9.73
N VAL A 97 -3.79 -12.49 9.64
CA VAL A 97 -5.18 -12.21 9.21
C VAL A 97 -5.44 -12.71 7.79
N VAL A 98 -4.47 -12.51 6.90
CA VAL A 98 -4.51 -12.95 5.49
C VAL A 98 -4.83 -14.44 5.32
N LYS A 99 -4.53 -15.30 6.31
CA LYS A 99 -4.75 -16.76 6.23
C LYS A 99 -6.22 -17.15 6.05
N LYS A 100 -7.15 -16.26 6.37
CA LYS A 100 -8.59 -16.50 6.19
C LYS A 100 -9.03 -16.43 4.73
N SER A 101 -8.20 -15.88 3.85
CA SER A 101 -8.57 -15.60 2.45
C SER A 101 -7.51 -16.06 1.45
N MET A 102 -6.25 -16.22 1.86
CA MET A 102 -5.20 -16.75 0.99
C MET A 102 -4.04 -17.34 1.79
N THR A 103 -3.22 -18.16 1.15
CA THR A 103 -1.96 -18.64 1.73
C THR A 103 -0.91 -17.53 1.78
N HIS A 104 0.12 -17.69 2.61
CA HIS A 104 1.23 -16.75 2.64
C HIS A 104 1.93 -16.63 1.26
N LEU A 105 2.12 -17.75 0.55
CA LEU A 105 2.68 -17.76 -0.80
C LEU A 105 1.79 -16.97 -1.77
N GLN A 106 0.47 -17.18 -1.73
CA GLN A 106 -0.47 -16.41 -2.55
C GLN A 106 -0.40 -14.91 -2.26
N SER A 107 -0.16 -14.48 -1.02
CA SER A 107 0.02 -13.04 -0.70
C SER A 107 1.27 -12.42 -1.33
N ILE A 108 2.31 -13.24 -1.58
CA ILE A 108 3.52 -12.82 -2.30
C ILE A 108 3.21 -12.78 -3.80
N GLU A 109 2.64 -13.86 -4.34
CA GLU A 109 2.44 -13.99 -5.79
C GLU A 109 1.36 -13.04 -6.34
N ALA A 110 0.33 -12.70 -5.55
CA ALA A 110 -0.67 -11.70 -5.92
C ALA A 110 -0.02 -10.36 -6.31
N PHE A 111 1.11 -10.02 -5.69
CA PHE A 111 1.91 -8.87 -6.06
C PHE A 111 2.97 -9.23 -7.12
N ARG A 112 3.88 -10.16 -6.81
CA ARG A 112 5.08 -10.43 -7.61
C ARG A 112 4.74 -10.89 -9.03
N THR A 113 3.77 -11.78 -9.16
CA THR A 113 3.41 -12.43 -10.42
C THR A 113 2.26 -11.71 -11.11
N HIS A 114 1.31 -11.16 -10.35
CA HIS A 114 0.04 -10.65 -10.91
C HIS A 114 -0.09 -9.13 -10.98
N CYS A 115 0.83 -8.35 -10.41
CA CYS A 115 0.94 -6.91 -10.70
C CYS A 115 1.97 -6.67 -11.82
N ASP A 116 1.60 -7.03 -13.05
CA ASP A 116 2.43 -6.92 -14.26
C ASP A 116 2.68 -5.47 -14.71
N PHE A 117 1.86 -4.53 -14.22
CA PHE A 117 1.99 -3.09 -14.43
C PHE A 117 3.14 -2.44 -13.63
N ILE A 118 3.86 -3.21 -12.79
CA ILE A 118 4.98 -2.73 -11.98
C ILE A 118 6.28 -3.30 -12.53
N SER A 119 7.26 -2.43 -12.77
CA SER A 119 8.58 -2.85 -13.26
C SER A 119 9.32 -3.73 -12.26
N GLU A 120 10.18 -4.64 -12.72
CA GLU A 120 10.98 -5.50 -11.82
C GLU A 120 11.87 -4.71 -10.84
N PRO A 121 12.53 -3.60 -11.23
CA PRO A 121 13.25 -2.75 -10.28
C PRO A 121 12.34 -2.19 -9.18
N ASP A 122 11.13 -1.74 -9.53
CA ASP A 122 10.19 -1.19 -8.55
C ASP A 122 9.60 -2.28 -7.66
N LYS A 123 9.32 -3.47 -8.20
CA LYS A 123 8.94 -4.63 -7.39
C LYS A 123 9.99 -4.93 -6.33
N LYS A 124 11.28 -4.89 -6.69
CA LYS A 124 12.38 -5.10 -5.73
C LYS A 124 12.41 -4.02 -4.65
N ALA A 125 12.19 -2.75 -5.01
CA ALA A 125 12.08 -1.66 -4.06
C ALA A 125 10.90 -1.89 -3.10
N ILE A 126 9.71 -2.13 -3.63
CA ILE A 126 8.47 -2.30 -2.85
C ILE A 126 8.50 -3.57 -1.98
N MET A 127 9.11 -4.67 -2.44
CA MET A 127 9.22 -5.93 -1.68
C MET A 127 10.05 -5.82 -0.40
N GLY A 128 10.86 -4.77 -0.25
CA GLY A 128 11.62 -4.58 0.98
C GLY A 128 12.70 -3.50 0.93
N GLY A 129 13.14 -3.09 -0.26
CA GLY A 129 14.12 -2.01 -0.42
C GLY A 129 13.68 -0.69 0.22
N THR A 130 12.45 -0.24 -0.07
CA THR A 130 11.90 1.01 0.47
C THR A 130 11.85 1.00 2.00
N LEU A 131 11.27 -0.06 2.59
CA LEU A 131 11.18 -0.17 4.05
C LEU A 131 12.57 -0.29 4.70
N ASN A 132 13.51 -1.01 4.07
CA ASN A 132 14.87 -1.10 4.57
C ASN A 132 15.55 0.28 4.61
N SER A 133 15.45 1.07 3.53
CA SER A 133 16.01 2.42 3.48
C SER A 133 15.43 3.35 4.55
N LEU A 134 14.12 3.27 4.83
CA LEU A 134 13.49 4.02 5.91
C LEU A 134 14.05 3.65 7.28
N LEU A 135 14.16 2.34 7.57
CA LEU A 135 14.70 1.86 8.83
C LEU A 135 16.17 2.23 9.02
N ASP A 136 16.97 2.18 7.96
CA ASP A 136 18.39 2.57 8.01
C ASP A 136 18.57 4.07 8.26
N LYS A 137 17.73 4.92 7.66
CA LYS A 137 17.67 6.36 7.96
C LYS A 137 17.37 6.60 9.43
N THR A 138 16.33 5.96 9.99
CA THR A 138 15.96 6.14 11.40
C THR A 138 17.04 5.64 12.37
N ARG A 139 17.71 4.52 12.05
CA ARG A 139 18.80 3.99 12.88
C ARG A 139 20.03 4.89 12.92
N SER A 140 20.27 5.65 11.85
CA SER A 140 21.43 6.54 11.74
C SER A 140 21.27 7.83 12.54
N VAL A 141 20.03 8.23 12.88
CA VAL A 141 19.73 9.41 13.71
C VAL A 141 20.01 9.17 15.20
N ASN A 142 20.06 7.90 15.63
CA ASN A 142 20.28 7.49 17.02
C ASN A 142 21.72 7.01 17.32
N LYS A 143 22.68 7.30 16.44
CA LYS A 143 24.12 7.11 16.68
C LYS A 143 24.79 8.48 16.75
#